data_AF-A0A345Y3M3-F1
#
_entry.id   AF-A0A345Y3M3-F1
#
_cell.length_a   1.000
_cell.length_b   1.000
_cell.length_c   1.000
_cell.angle_alpha   90.00
_cell.angle_beta   90.00
_cell.angle_gamma   90.00
#
_symmetry.space_group_name_H-M   'P 1'
#
loop_
_entity.id
_entity.type
_entity.pdbx_description
1 polymer ?
#
loop_
_entity_poly.entity_id
_entity_poly.type
_entity_poly.pdbx_seq_one_letter_code
_entity_poly.pdbx_strand_id
1 'polypeptide(L)'
;MMAEPVWMSYIGLITGAVGTVTGIYGAITGSKAIRLAATHKALDLRLKLEKALVVANSQLDEIPDLLRRATASRNSVLAAAGAFNSGTKQLWDRDLETDQAAIASLKSELETVHRYAAATTEVELAQGIGLVHALAIKISQLESKYTDTMVANDVARRDLEAARSR
;
A
#
# COMPACT_ATOMS: atom_id res chain seq x y z
N MET A 1 50.04 -26.65 -58.19
CA MET A 1 48.70 -26.78 -57.56
C MET A 1 48.94 -27.07 -56.09
N MET A 2 48.80 -26.08 -55.21
CA MET A 2 48.94 -26.31 -53.76
C MET A 2 47.65 -26.95 -53.25
N ALA A 3 47.76 -28.11 -52.61
CA ALA A 3 46.65 -28.75 -51.93
C ALA A 3 46.19 -27.83 -50.78
N GLU A 4 44.90 -27.50 -50.73
CA GLU A 4 44.35 -26.79 -49.58
C GLU A 4 44.60 -27.61 -48.31
N PRO A 5 45.02 -26.97 -47.20
CA PRO A 5 45.36 -27.70 -46.01
C PRO A 5 44.10 -28.25 -45.34
N VAL A 6 43.87 -29.56 -45.47
CA VAL A 6 42.71 -30.31 -44.92
C VAL A 6 42.52 -30.09 -43.41
N TRP A 7 43.56 -29.64 -42.71
CA TRP A 7 43.52 -29.30 -41.28
C TRP A 7 42.75 -28.01 -40.96
N MET A 8 42.66 -27.04 -41.88
CA MET A 8 41.82 -25.83 -41.66
C MET A 8 40.33 -26.18 -41.66
N SER A 9 39.88 -27.07 -42.56
CA SER A 9 38.49 -27.55 -42.59
C SER A 9 38.15 -28.34 -41.32
N TYR A 10 39.10 -29.10 -40.77
CA TYR A 10 38.93 -29.85 -39.52
C TYR A 10 38.82 -28.93 -38.29
N ILE A 11 39.66 -27.89 -38.19
CA ILE A 11 39.57 -26.89 -37.12
C ILE A 11 38.28 -26.07 -37.22
N GLY A 12 37.85 -25.70 -38.43
CA GLY A 12 36.59 -25.01 -38.66
C GLY A 12 35.37 -25.83 -38.23
N LEU A 13 35.37 -27.13 -38.51
CA LEU A 13 34.29 -28.05 -38.14
C LEU A 13 34.23 -28.29 -36.63
N ILE A 14 35.38 -28.47 -35.97
CA ILE A 14 35.46 -28.63 -34.51
C ILE A 14 35.04 -27.34 -33.80
N THR A 15 35.54 -26.20 -34.25
CA THR A 15 35.21 -24.89 -33.64
C THR A 15 33.72 -24.56 -33.85
N GLY A 16 33.16 -24.90 -35.01
CA GLY A 16 31.72 -24.77 -35.29
C GLY A 16 30.84 -25.70 -34.44
N ALA A 17 31.26 -26.95 -34.23
CA ALA A 17 30.56 -27.90 -33.36
C ALA A 17 30.61 -27.48 -31.88
N VAL A 18 31.77 -27.02 -31.40
CA VAL A 18 31.91 -26.51 -30.02
C VAL A 18 31.10 -25.22 -29.83
N GLY A 19 31.12 -24.30 -30.81
CA GLY A 19 30.35 -23.06 -30.79
C GLY A 19 28.83 -23.28 -30.77
N THR A 20 28.33 -24.24 -31.55
CA THR A 20 26.89 -24.57 -31.58
C THR A 20 26.41 -25.23 -30.29
N VAL A 21 27.17 -26.18 -29.73
CA VAL A 21 26.85 -26.80 -28.43
C VAL A 21 26.85 -25.77 -27.30
N THR A 22 27.83 -24.87 -27.29
CA THR A 22 27.92 -23.78 -26.31
C THR A 22 26.75 -22.79 -26.45
N GLY A 23 26.33 -22.48 -27.70
CA GLY A 23 25.19 -21.62 -27.98
C GLY A 23 23.85 -22.19 -27.52
N ILE A 24 23.61 -23.49 -27.73
CA ILE A 24 22.39 -24.18 -27.26
C ILE A 24 22.34 -24.21 -25.72
N TYR A 25 23.48 -24.51 -25.09
CA TYR A 25 23.57 -24.48 -23.63
C TYR A 25 23.28 -23.07 -23.08
N GLY A 26 23.87 -22.03 -23.69
CA GLY A 26 23.63 -20.63 -23.34
C GLY A 26 22.17 -20.20 -23.51
N ALA A 27 21.48 -20.66 -24.55
CA ALA A 27 20.05 -20.38 -24.77
C ALA A 27 19.16 -21.06 -23.70
N ILE A 28 19.49 -22.28 -23.29
CA ILE A 28 18.75 -23.00 -22.24
C ILE A 28 19.00 -22.35 -20.87
N THR A 29 20.25 -22.02 -20.53
CA THR A 29 20.55 -21.37 -19.25
C THR A 29 20.01 -19.94 -19.20
N GLY A 30 20.07 -19.20 -20.31
CA GLY A 30 19.50 -17.87 -20.44
C GLY A 30 17.99 -17.85 -20.29
N SER A 31 17.28 -18.78 -20.95
CA SER A 31 15.82 -18.91 -20.80
C SER A 31 15.40 -19.33 -19.38
N LYS A 32 16.14 -20.23 -18.72
CA LYS A 32 15.94 -20.57 -17.30
C LYS A 32 16.19 -19.37 -16.39
N ALA A 33 17.24 -18.59 -16.63
CA ALA A 33 17.57 -17.38 -15.85
C ALA A 33 16.49 -16.29 -15.99
N ILE A 34 15.97 -16.07 -17.20
CA ILE A 34 14.86 -15.14 -17.44
C ILE A 34 13.59 -15.59 -16.71
N ARG A 35 13.27 -16.90 -16.76
CA ARG A 35 12.12 -17.46 -16.02
C ARG A 35 12.30 -17.32 -14.51
N LEU A 36 13.50 -17.61 -13.99
CA LEU A 36 13.81 -17.47 -12.57
C LEU A 36 13.70 -16.01 -12.11
N ALA A 37 14.23 -15.08 -12.89
CA ALA A 37 14.14 -13.65 -12.62
C ALA A 37 12.68 -13.15 -12.56
N ALA A 38 11.82 -13.60 -13.49
CA ALA A 38 10.40 -13.30 -13.47
C ALA A 38 9.70 -13.89 -12.23
N THR A 39 10.03 -15.14 -11.84
CA THR A 39 9.47 -15.75 -10.62
C THR A 39 9.89 -15.02 -9.35
N HIS A 40 11.15 -14.57 -9.26
CA HIS A 40 11.62 -13.79 -8.11
C HIS A 40 10.94 -12.43 -8.03
N LYS A 41 10.71 -11.77 -9.18
CA LYS A 41 10.04 -10.48 -9.24
C LYS A 41 8.56 -10.59 -8.87
N ALA A 42 7.86 -11.62 -9.33
CA ALA A 42 6.48 -11.89 -8.91
C ALA A 42 6.39 -12.17 -7.41
N LEU A 43 7.35 -12.92 -6.84
CA LEU A 43 7.41 -13.18 -5.40
C LEU A 43 7.66 -11.90 -4.59
N ASP A 44 8.60 -11.04 -5.02
CA ASP A 44 8.87 -9.75 -4.37
C ASP A 44 7.65 -8.82 -4.42
N LEU A 45 6.97 -8.73 -5.57
CA LEU A 45 5.73 -7.95 -5.70
C LEU A 45 4.61 -8.47 -4.81
N ARG A 46 4.47 -9.80 -4.67
CA ARG A 46 3.51 -10.41 -3.75
C ARG A 46 3.82 -10.03 -2.29
N LEU A 47 5.08 -10.14 -1.88
CA LEU A 47 5.49 -9.76 -0.52
C LEU A 47 5.26 -8.27 -0.25
N LYS A 48 5.54 -7.41 -1.23
CA LYS A 48 5.25 -5.97 -1.15
C LYS A 48 3.77 -5.69 -0.99
N LEU A 49 2.92 -6.38 -1.76
CA LEU A 49 1.47 -6.27 -1.65
C LEU A 49 0.97 -6.72 -0.28
N GLU A 50 1.40 -7.87 0.22
CA GLU A 50 1.03 -8.36 1.55
C GLU A 50 1.46 -7.39 2.65
N LYS A 51 2.68 -6.88 2.60
CA LYS A 51 3.16 -5.89 3.56
C LYS A 51 2.31 -4.61 3.52
N ALA A 52 1.99 -4.12 2.32
CA ALA A 52 1.15 -2.94 2.17
C ALA A 52 -0.27 -3.18 2.72
N LEU A 53 -0.86 -4.36 2.47
CA LEU A 53 -2.16 -4.74 3.02
C LEU A 53 -2.15 -4.82 4.55
N VAL A 54 -1.11 -5.40 5.15
CA VAL A 54 -0.97 -5.49 6.61
C VAL A 54 -0.92 -4.08 7.22
N VAL A 55 -0.09 -3.19 6.67
CA VAL A 55 0.03 -1.81 7.16
C VAL A 55 -1.29 -1.05 6.99
N ALA A 56 -1.94 -1.15 5.83
CA ALA A 56 -3.21 -0.46 5.59
C ALA A 56 -4.32 -0.96 6.52
N ASN A 57 -4.40 -2.28 6.75
CA ASN A 57 -5.36 -2.86 7.70
C ASN A 57 -5.08 -2.43 9.13
N SER A 58 -3.81 -2.44 9.58
CA SER A 58 -3.48 -2.02 10.94
C SER A 58 -3.85 -0.56 11.18
N GLN A 59 -3.56 0.33 10.22
CA GLN A 59 -3.98 1.73 10.32
C GLN A 59 -5.50 1.87 10.36
N LEU A 60 -6.21 1.14 9.51
CA LEU A 60 -7.68 1.19 9.47
C LEU A 60 -8.32 0.68 10.77
N ASP A 61 -7.75 -0.35 11.38
CA ASP A 61 -8.23 -0.90 12.65
C ASP A 61 -8.02 0.06 13.84
N GLU A 62 -7.07 1.00 13.75
CA GLU A 62 -6.84 2.02 14.79
C GLU A 62 -7.79 3.23 14.70
N ILE A 63 -8.34 3.51 13.51
CA ILE A 63 -9.21 4.68 13.26
C ILE A 63 -10.47 4.71 14.17
N PRO A 64 -11.20 3.60 14.42
CA PRO A 64 -12.35 3.60 15.33
C PRO A 64 -12.03 4.12 16.73
N ASP A 65 -10.86 3.80 17.28
CA ASP A 65 -10.44 4.30 18.58
C ASP A 65 -10.05 5.77 18.52
N LEU A 66 -9.41 6.23 17.44
CA LEU A 66 -9.12 7.63 17.20
C LEU A 66 -10.40 8.47 17.13
N LEU A 67 -11.40 8.02 16.36
CA LEU A 67 -12.73 8.62 16.26
C LEU A 67 -13.39 8.79 17.62
N ARG A 68 -13.34 7.74 18.44
CA ARG A 68 -13.91 7.74 19.80
C ARG A 68 -13.23 8.78 20.68
N ARG A 69 -11.88 8.84 20.66
CA ARG A 69 -11.12 9.83 21.43
C ARG A 69 -11.38 11.26 20.95
N ALA A 70 -11.38 11.49 19.63
CA ALA A 70 -11.66 12.79 19.04
C ALA A 70 -13.07 13.28 19.39
N THR A 71 -14.07 12.39 19.33
CA THR A 71 -15.45 12.68 19.72
C THR A 71 -15.56 13.02 21.20
N ALA A 72 -14.92 12.25 22.08
CA ALA A 72 -14.92 12.54 23.52
C ALA A 72 -14.30 13.92 23.82
N SER A 73 -13.16 14.22 23.18
CA SER A 73 -12.49 15.53 23.28
C SER A 73 -13.40 16.66 22.79
N ARG A 74 -14.02 16.51 21.61
CA ARG A 74 -14.95 17.50 21.04
C ARG A 74 -16.15 17.76 21.94
N ASN A 75 -16.75 16.69 22.48
CA ASN A 75 -17.89 16.77 23.38
C ASN A 75 -17.55 17.53 24.67
N SER A 76 -16.36 17.30 25.22
CA SER A 76 -15.88 18.04 26.39
C SER A 76 -15.74 19.53 26.10
N VAL A 77 -15.16 19.90 24.94
CA VAL A 77 -15.01 21.31 24.54
C VAL A 77 -16.36 21.98 24.35
N LEU A 78 -17.28 21.33 23.63
CA LEU A 78 -18.62 21.87 23.38
C LEU A 78 -19.44 22.01 24.67
N ALA A 79 -19.32 21.06 25.60
CA ALA A 79 -19.95 21.17 26.91
C ALA A 79 -19.38 22.34 27.72
N ALA A 80 -18.05 22.51 27.74
CA ALA A 80 -17.40 23.61 28.43
C ALA A 80 -17.76 24.99 27.83
N ALA A 81 -17.99 25.06 26.53
CA ALA A 81 -18.44 26.26 25.82
C ALA A 81 -19.96 26.50 25.87
N GLY A 82 -20.74 25.62 26.51
CA GLY A 82 -22.21 25.71 26.51
C GLY A 82 -22.87 25.44 25.14
N ALA A 83 -22.11 24.91 24.19
CA ALA A 83 -22.52 24.66 22.80
C ALA A 83 -22.84 23.19 22.51
N PHE A 84 -23.06 22.36 23.53
CA PHE A 84 -23.30 20.92 23.36
C PHE A 84 -24.55 20.62 22.51
N ASN A 85 -25.64 21.39 22.69
CA ASN A 85 -26.87 21.23 21.92
C ASN A 85 -26.93 22.14 20.68
N SER A 86 -25.78 22.56 20.16
CA SER A 86 -25.71 23.48 19.02
C SER A 86 -25.79 22.75 17.67
N GLY A 87 -26.05 23.52 16.60
CA GLY A 87 -25.93 23.02 15.23
C GLY A 87 -24.53 22.52 14.88
N THR A 88 -23.48 23.04 15.54
CA THR A 88 -22.10 22.57 15.36
C THR A 88 -21.92 21.13 15.84
N LYS A 89 -22.59 20.74 16.94
CA LYS A 89 -22.61 19.34 17.40
C LYS A 89 -23.31 18.45 16.40
N GLN A 90 -24.46 18.87 15.89
CA GLN A 90 -25.21 18.10 14.90
C GLN A 90 -24.43 17.91 13.59
N LEU A 91 -23.71 18.94 13.14
CA LEU A 91 -22.84 18.83 11.97
C LEU A 91 -21.72 17.82 12.20
N TRP A 92 -21.05 17.90 13.36
CA TRP A 92 -20.03 16.94 13.76
C TRP A 92 -20.55 15.50 13.77
N ASP A 93 -21.75 15.26 14.30
CA ASP A 93 -22.32 13.92 14.35
C ASP A 93 -22.61 13.35 12.96
N ARG A 94 -23.10 14.19 12.03
CA ARG A 94 -23.31 13.77 10.62
C ARG A 94 -22.00 13.47 9.91
N ASP A 95 -20.98 14.30 10.14
CA ASP A 95 -19.65 14.06 9.58
C ASP A 95 -19.08 12.74 10.12
N LEU A 96 -19.24 12.48 11.42
CA LEU A 96 -18.82 11.25 12.07
C LEU A 96 -19.51 10.01 11.48
N GLU A 97 -20.83 10.07 11.26
CA GLU A 97 -21.59 8.98 10.65
C GLU A 97 -21.12 8.72 9.21
N THR A 98 -20.87 9.78 8.44
CA THR A 98 -20.35 9.70 7.07
C THR A 98 -18.97 9.05 7.05
N ASP A 99 -18.08 9.45 7.95
CA ASP A 99 -16.72 8.92 8.03
C ASP A 99 -16.70 7.47 8.53
N GLN A 100 -17.63 7.08 9.41
CA GLN A 100 -17.82 5.68 9.82
C GLN A 100 -18.26 4.79 8.65
N ALA A 101 -19.18 5.28 7.82
CA ALA A 101 -19.58 4.58 6.60
C ALA A 101 -18.39 4.47 5.61
N ALA A 102 -17.58 5.53 5.49
CA ALA A 102 -16.38 5.51 4.66
C ALA A 102 -15.35 4.47 5.14
N ILE A 103 -15.14 4.33 6.46
CA ILE A 103 -14.27 3.31 7.05
C ILE A 103 -14.76 1.90 6.71
N ALA A 104 -16.06 1.64 6.81
CA ALA A 104 -16.64 0.36 6.42
C ALA A 104 -16.41 0.07 4.93
N SER A 105 -16.55 1.07 4.06
CA SER A 105 -16.23 0.95 2.63
C SER A 105 -14.76 0.64 2.40
N LEU A 106 -13.85 1.37 3.06
CA LEU A 106 -12.41 1.16 2.94
C LEU A 106 -11.99 -0.24 3.37
N LYS A 107 -12.63 -0.80 4.41
CA LYS A 107 -12.39 -2.18 4.86
C LYS A 107 -12.77 -3.20 3.79
N SER A 108 -13.97 -3.06 3.22
CA SER A 108 -14.44 -3.90 2.11
C SER A 108 -13.57 -3.77 0.85
N GLU A 109 -13.12 -2.56 0.53
CA GLU A 109 -12.19 -2.30 -0.57
C GLU A 109 -10.84 -2.99 -0.33
N LEU A 110 -10.28 -2.92 0.88
CA LEU A 110 -9.04 -3.63 1.24
C LEU A 110 -9.18 -5.15 1.15
N GLU A 111 -10.28 -5.72 1.64
CA GLU A 111 -10.59 -7.15 1.51
C GLU A 111 -10.68 -7.58 0.04
N THR A 112 -11.26 -6.72 -0.81
CA THR A 112 -11.29 -6.94 -2.26
C THR A 112 -9.90 -6.92 -2.87
N VAL A 113 -9.04 -5.98 -2.47
CA VAL A 113 -7.67 -5.89 -2.98
C VAL A 113 -6.80 -7.06 -2.49
N HIS A 114 -7.12 -7.67 -1.34
CA HIS A 114 -6.45 -8.86 -0.85
C HIS A 114 -6.47 -10.02 -1.85
N ARG A 115 -7.49 -10.10 -2.73
CA ARG A 115 -7.55 -11.11 -3.81
C ARG A 115 -6.36 -11.03 -4.78
N TYR A 116 -5.76 -9.85 -4.98
CA TYR A 116 -4.56 -9.70 -5.80
C TYR A 116 -3.34 -10.39 -5.19
N ALA A 117 -3.33 -10.67 -3.88
CA ALA A 117 -2.26 -11.46 -3.25
C ALA A 117 -2.22 -12.91 -3.77
N ALA A 118 -3.30 -13.42 -4.37
CA ALA A 118 -3.32 -14.73 -5.04
C ALA A 118 -2.84 -14.67 -6.50
N ALA A 119 -2.61 -13.48 -7.08
CA ALA A 119 -2.24 -13.33 -8.48
C ALA A 119 -0.90 -14.00 -8.82
N THR A 120 -0.77 -14.43 -10.08
CA THR A 120 0.43 -15.09 -10.61
C THR A 120 1.20 -14.21 -11.58
N THR A 121 0.61 -13.08 -12.01
CA THR A 121 1.23 -12.16 -12.96
C THR A 121 1.78 -10.91 -12.26
N GLU A 122 2.91 -10.41 -12.75
CA GLU A 122 3.52 -9.18 -12.24
C GLU A 122 2.59 -7.96 -12.39
N VAL A 123 1.80 -7.92 -13.46
CA VAL A 123 0.89 -6.80 -13.78
C VAL A 123 -0.24 -6.71 -12.75
N GLU A 124 -0.89 -7.82 -12.44
CA GLU A 124 -1.95 -7.86 -11.43
C GLU A 124 -1.42 -7.51 -10.05
N LEU A 125 -0.23 -8.01 -9.69
CA LEU A 125 0.40 -7.67 -8.41
C LEU A 125 0.73 -6.18 -8.31
N ALA A 126 1.28 -5.58 -9.38
CA ALA A 126 1.55 -4.14 -9.42
C ALA A 126 0.26 -3.31 -9.34
N GLN A 127 -0.81 -3.75 -9.99
CA GLN A 127 -2.13 -3.12 -9.89
C GLN A 127 -2.66 -3.20 -8.45
N GLY A 128 -2.57 -4.36 -7.81
CA GLY A 128 -2.93 -4.55 -6.40
C GLY A 128 -2.17 -3.58 -5.49
N ILE A 129 -0.85 -3.43 -5.67
CA ILE A 129 -0.04 -2.48 -4.89
C ILE A 129 -0.54 -1.04 -5.09
N GLY A 130 -0.82 -0.64 -6.33
CA GLY A 130 -1.35 0.69 -6.63
C GLY A 130 -2.69 0.96 -5.95
N LEU A 131 -3.58 -0.04 -5.92
CA LEU A 131 -4.88 0.05 -5.25
C LEU A 131 -4.72 0.16 -3.73
N VAL A 132 -3.87 -0.66 -3.10
CA VAL A 132 -3.59 -0.54 -1.64
C VAL A 132 -3.00 0.82 -1.32
N HIS A 133 -2.10 1.35 -2.14
CA HIS A 133 -1.52 2.66 -1.90
C HIS A 133 -2.57 3.77 -1.97
N ALA A 134 -3.48 3.72 -2.95
CA ALA A 134 -4.59 4.67 -3.03
C ALA A 134 -5.50 4.59 -1.79
N LEU A 135 -5.77 3.37 -1.29
CA LEU A 135 -6.54 3.17 -0.06
C LEU A 135 -5.79 3.72 1.17
N ALA A 136 -4.49 3.46 1.29
CA ALA A 136 -3.66 3.96 2.37
C ALA A 136 -3.64 5.50 2.45
N ILE A 137 -3.66 6.20 1.30
CA ILE A 137 -3.79 7.66 1.27
C ILE A 137 -5.12 8.11 1.88
N LYS A 138 -6.24 7.46 1.52
CA LYS A 138 -7.57 7.79 2.08
C LYS A 138 -7.62 7.54 3.60
N ILE A 139 -7.04 6.44 4.06
CA ILE A 139 -6.92 6.08 5.48
C ILE A 139 -6.13 7.14 6.23
N SER A 140 -4.96 7.54 5.70
CA SER A 140 -4.12 8.57 6.29
C SER A 140 -4.79 9.95 6.34
N GLN A 141 -5.61 10.30 5.35
CA GLN A 141 -6.39 11.53 5.37
C GLN A 141 -7.42 11.56 6.51
N LEU A 142 -8.10 10.44 6.76
CA LEU A 142 -9.01 10.31 7.92
C LEU A 142 -8.25 10.42 9.23
N GLU A 143 -7.11 9.73 9.34
CA GLU A 143 -6.25 9.80 10.53
C GLU A 143 -5.78 11.24 10.83
N SER A 144 -5.32 11.96 9.81
CA SER A 144 -4.90 13.37 9.93
C SER A 144 -6.07 14.23 10.39
N LYS A 145 -7.24 14.12 9.73
CA LYS A 145 -8.44 14.92 10.07
C LYS A 145 -8.77 14.85 11.56
N TYR A 146 -8.76 13.65 12.15
CA TYR A 146 -9.11 13.48 13.56
C TYR A 146 -7.99 13.84 14.52
N THR A 147 -6.74 13.60 14.13
CA THR A 147 -5.58 14.06 14.91
C THR A 147 -5.54 15.59 14.99
N ASP A 148 -5.73 16.27 13.86
CA ASP A 148 -5.79 17.73 13.79
C ASP A 148 -6.97 18.29 14.60
N THR A 149 -8.11 17.61 14.56
CA THR A 149 -9.27 17.96 15.38
C THR A 149 -8.96 17.85 16.87
N MET A 150 -8.25 16.79 17.29
CA MET A 150 -7.85 16.64 18.70
C MET A 150 -6.90 17.76 19.13
N VAL A 151 -5.92 18.13 18.29
CA VAL A 151 -5.03 19.26 18.56
C VAL A 151 -5.82 20.57 18.69
N ALA A 152 -6.76 20.83 17.78
CA ALA A 152 -7.60 22.03 17.83
C ALA A 152 -8.49 22.07 19.09
N ASN A 153 -9.06 20.93 19.47
CA ASN A 153 -9.88 20.82 20.70
C ASN A 153 -9.03 21.05 21.96
N ASP A 154 -7.78 20.58 21.97
CA ASP A 154 -6.86 20.79 23.09
C ASP A 154 -6.48 22.26 23.26
N VAL A 155 -6.28 22.98 22.16
CA VAL A 155 -6.08 24.44 22.19
C VAL A 155 -7.33 25.14 22.72
N ALA A 156 -8.51 24.84 22.16
CA ALA A 156 -9.77 25.45 22.59
C ALA A 156 -10.06 25.22 24.08
N ARG A 157 -9.73 24.04 24.60
CA ARG A 157 -9.87 23.73 26.04
C ARG A 157 -9.00 24.61 26.91
N ARG A 158 -7.73 24.82 26.54
CA ARG A 158 -6.82 25.72 27.27
C ARG A 158 -7.33 27.16 27.26
N ASP A 159 -7.87 27.63 26.14
CA ASP A 159 -8.41 28.98 26.01
C ASP A 159 -9.65 29.17 26.91
N LEU A 160 -10.54 28.18 26.97
CA LEU A 160 -11.72 28.20 27.85
C LEU A 160 -11.32 28.19 29.33
N GLU A 161 -10.30 27.42 29.71
CA GLU A 161 -9.76 27.40 31.07
C GLU A 161 -9.16 28.77 31.45
N ALA A 162 -8.36 29.37 30.56
CA ALA A 162 -7.79 30.69 30.77
C ALA A 162 -8.86 31.78 30.88
N ALA A 163 -9.93 31.71 30.08
CA ALA A 163 -11.06 32.65 30.15
C ALA A 163 -11.84 32.55 31.47
N ARG A 164 -11.92 31.35 32.08
CA ARG A 164 -12.60 31.13 33.37
C ARG A 164 -11.78 31.58 34.58
N SER A 165 -10.45 31.71 34.43
CA SER A 165 -9.55 32.16 35.50
C SER A 165 -9.40 33.69 35.61
N ARG A 166 -10.05 34.45 34.73
CA ARG A 166 -10.08 35.91 34.74
C ARG A 166 -11.38 36.42 35.35
#